data_AF-A0A7V5C0H1-F1
#
_entry.id   AF-A0A7V5C0H1-F1
#
_cell.length_a   1.000
_cell.length_b   1.000
_cell.length_c   1.000
_cell.angle_alpha   90.00
_cell.angle_beta   90.00
_cell.angle_gamma   90.00
#
_symmetry.space_group_name_H-M   'P 1'
#
loop_
_entity.id
_entity.type
_entity.pdbx_description
1 polymer ?
#
loop_
_entity_poly.entity_id
_entity_poly.type
_entity_poly.pdbx_seq_one_letter_code
_entity_poly.pdbx_strand_id
1 'polypeptide(L)'
;MIPRSRARLERKILRLGRELAALRAEEARLVEELAVLRHLDDDARRDALVTDDPFDRADARRTAADVARAERNLAALRAEIDRLERRRAGLLDRI
;
A
#
# COMPACT_ATOMS: atom_id res chain seq x y z
N MET A 1 26.84 -10.06 -29.91
CA MET A 1 27.26 -8.96 -29.02
C MET A 1 26.05 -8.06 -28.77
N ILE A 2 25.49 -8.04 -27.56
CA ILE A 2 24.34 -7.19 -27.24
C ILE A 2 24.80 -5.71 -27.24
N PRO A 3 24.11 -4.79 -27.94
CA PRO A 3 24.47 -3.38 -27.91
C PRO A 3 24.51 -2.85 -26.48
N ARG A 4 25.53 -2.05 -26.12
CA ARG A 4 25.69 -1.49 -24.76
C ARG A 4 24.43 -0.76 -24.24
N SER A 5 23.63 -0.20 -25.14
CA SER A 5 22.33 0.42 -24.85
C SER A 5 21.28 -0.59 -24.36
N ARG A 6 21.17 -1.76 -25.01
CA ARG A 6 20.23 -2.84 -24.66
C ARG A 6 20.56 -3.47 -23.30
N ALA A 7 21.84 -3.73 -23.04
CA ALA A 7 22.31 -4.21 -21.73
C ALA A 7 22.06 -3.20 -20.57
N ARG A 8 21.95 -1.90 -20.87
CA ARG A 8 21.57 -0.87 -19.87
C ARG A 8 20.06 -0.87 -19.61
N LEU A 9 19.24 -1.09 -20.63
CA LEU A 9 17.78 -1.20 -20.48
C LEU A 9 17.40 -2.44 -19.68
N GLU A 10 17.99 -3.61 -19.99
CA GLU A 10 17.75 -4.86 -19.27
C GLU A 10 18.05 -4.72 -17.77
N ARG A 11 19.21 -4.15 -17.41
CA ARG A 11 19.55 -3.87 -16.00
C ARG A 11 18.55 -2.95 -15.31
N LYS A 12 18.04 -1.94 -16.02
CA LYS A 12 17.03 -1.03 -15.48
C LYS A 12 15.69 -1.73 -15.25
N ILE A 13 15.25 -2.59 -16.18
CA ILE A 13 14.04 -3.40 -16.04
C ILE A 13 14.13 -4.37 -14.87
N LEU A 14 15.27 -5.05 -14.71
CA LEU A 14 15.51 -5.95 -13.59
C LEU A 14 15.51 -5.21 -12.24
N ARG A 15 16.06 -3.99 -12.20
CA ARG A 15 15.99 -3.15 -10.99
C ARG A 15 14.55 -2.76 -10.66
N LEU A 16 13.78 -2.29 -11.64
CA LEU A 16 12.36 -1.96 -11.46
C LEU A 16 11.55 -3.19 -11.02
N GLY A 17 11.85 -4.38 -11.55
CA GLY A 17 11.19 -5.61 -11.13
C GLY A 17 11.43 -5.95 -9.65
N ARG A 18 12.64 -5.74 -9.14
CA ARG A 18 12.96 -5.91 -7.70
C ARG A 18 12.25 -4.89 -6.82
N GLU A 19 12.22 -3.63 -7.25
CA GLU A 19 11.51 -2.56 -6.56
C GLU A 19 10.00 -2.84 -6.50
N LEU A 20 9.39 -3.24 -7.62
CA LEU A 20 7.99 -3.67 -7.67
C LEU A 20 7.69 -4.85 -6.75
N ALA A 21 8.57 -5.85 -6.69
CA ALA A 21 8.40 -6.99 -5.80
C ALA A 21 8.41 -6.57 -4.32
N ALA A 22 9.31 -5.65 -3.94
CA ALA A 22 9.36 -5.11 -2.58
C ALA A 22 8.10 -4.31 -2.23
N LEU A 23 7.63 -3.45 -3.15
CA LEU A 23 6.41 -2.65 -2.94
C LEU A 23 5.16 -3.52 -2.84
N ARG A 24 5.04 -4.59 -3.64
CA ARG A 24 3.91 -5.54 -3.54
C ARG A 24 3.93 -6.34 -2.23
N ALA A 25 5.12 -6.68 -1.73
CA ALA A 25 5.24 -7.30 -0.42
C ALA A 25 4.84 -6.33 0.71
N GLU A 26 5.17 -5.05 0.58
CA GLU A 26 4.66 -4.00 1.48
C GLU A 26 3.14 -3.85 1.38
N GLU A 27 2.58 -3.87 0.17
CA GLU A 27 1.14 -3.77 -0.06
C GLU A 27 0.40 -4.91 0.64
N ALA A 28 0.88 -6.14 0.49
CA ALA A 28 0.30 -7.30 1.15
C ALA A 28 0.27 -7.14 2.68
N ARG A 29 1.39 -6.70 3.28
CA ARG A 29 1.47 -6.45 4.73
C ARG A 29 0.49 -5.36 5.18
N LEU A 30 0.41 -4.26 4.44
CA LEU A 30 -0.48 -3.15 4.80
C LEU A 30 -1.96 -3.52 4.62
N VAL A 31 -2.30 -4.40 3.66
CA VAL A 31 -3.66 -4.94 3.51
C VAL A 31 -4.04 -5.79 4.73
N GLU A 32 -3.13 -6.64 5.21
CA GLU A 32 -3.35 -7.43 6.42
C GLU A 32 -3.51 -6.54 7.66
N GLU A 33 -2.65 -5.53 7.83
CA GLU A 33 -2.74 -4.56 8.92
C GLU A 33 -4.07 -3.78 8.88
N LEU A 34 -4.48 -3.33 7.69
CA LEU A 34 -5.75 -2.61 7.51
C LEU A 34 -6.95 -3.47 7.88
N ALA A 35 -6.91 -4.79 7.63
CA ALA A 35 -7.98 -5.69 8.05
C ALA A 35 -8.11 -5.70 9.58
N VAL A 36 -6.99 -5.75 10.31
CA VAL A 36 -6.98 -5.67 11.78
C VAL A 36 -7.51 -4.32 12.26
N LEU A 37 -7.04 -3.22 11.68
CA LEU A 37 -7.49 -1.88 12.05
C LEU A 37 -9.00 -1.69 11.86
N ARG A 38 -9.56 -2.24 10.77
CA ARG A 38 -11.01 -2.20 10.53
C ARG A 38 -11.80 -3.00 11.56
N HIS A 39 -11.30 -4.16 11.96
CA HIS A 39 -11.93 -4.92 13.06
C HIS A 39 -11.92 -4.14 14.37
N LEU A 40 -10.81 -3.47 14.69
CA LEU A 40 -10.72 -2.64 15.90
C LEU A 40 -11.63 -1.41 15.84
N ASP A 41 -11.77 -0.76 14.68
CA ASP A 41 -12.73 0.33 14.47
C ASP A 41 -14.17 -0.15 14.65
N ASP A 42 -14.52 -1.30 14.08
CA ASP A 42 -15.86 -1.88 14.22
C ASP A 42 -16.18 -2.21 15.70
N ASP A 43 -15.22 -2.73 16.46
CA ASP A 43 -15.35 -2.97 17.90
C ASP A 43 -15.54 -1.66 18.68
N ALA A 44 -14.63 -0.70 18.51
CA ALA A 44 -14.69 0.58 19.22
C ALA A 44 -15.97 1.37 18.90
N ARG A 45 -16.46 1.28 17.66
CA ARG A 45 -17.73 1.89 17.26
C ARG A 45 -18.93 1.22 17.91
N ARG A 46 -18.89 -0.09 18.10
CA ARG A 46 -19.96 -0.81 18.83
C ARG A 46 -19.98 -0.41 20.30
N ASP A 47 -18.82 -0.36 20.95
CA ASP A 47 -18.73 0.02 22.36
C ASP A 47 -19.27 1.45 22.57
N ALA A 48 -18.83 2.40 21.74
CA ALA A 48 -19.29 3.79 21.80
C ALA A 48 -20.80 3.99 21.52
N LEU A 49 -21.48 3.00 20.94
CA LEU A 49 -22.94 3.03 20.72
C LEU A 49 -23.72 2.46 21.91
N VAL A 50 -23.10 1.54 22.66
CA VAL A 50 -23.74 0.83 23.78
C VAL A 50 -23.52 1.59 25.09
N THR A 51 -22.45 2.37 25.19
CA THR A 51 -22.11 3.16 26.37
C THR A 51 -22.32 4.67 26.12
N ASP A 52 -22.58 5.43 27.19
CA ASP A 52 -22.51 6.90 27.14
C ASP A 52 -21.12 7.42 27.58
N ASP A 53 -20.11 6.55 27.54
CA ASP A 53 -18.76 6.86 28.00
C ASP A 53 -18.03 7.78 27.00
N PRO A 54 -17.57 8.98 27.43
CA PRO A 54 -16.72 9.82 26.60
C PRO A 54 -15.43 9.16 26.10
N PHE A 55 -14.88 8.19 26.84
CA PHE A 55 -13.66 7.47 26.46
C PHE A 55 -13.91 6.54 25.26
N ASP A 56 -15.00 5.80 25.24
CA ASP A 56 -15.33 4.91 24.12
C ASP A 56 -15.55 5.71 22.82
N ARG A 57 -16.19 6.88 22.91
CA ARG A 57 -16.28 7.82 21.78
C ARG A 57 -14.94 8.37 21.32
N ALA A 58 -13.96 8.51 22.21
CA ALA A 58 -12.62 8.95 21.85
C ALA A 58 -11.87 7.81 21.14
N ASP A 59 -11.99 6.58 21.62
CA ASP A 59 -11.36 5.40 21.03
C ASP A 59 -11.94 5.07 19.64
N ALA A 60 -13.27 5.17 19.46
CA ALA A 60 -13.90 5.05 18.15
C ALA A 60 -13.39 6.11 17.14
N ARG A 61 -13.14 7.35 17.59
CA ARG A 61 -12.57 8.38 16.72
C ARG A 61 -11.11 8.10 16.36
N ARG A 62 -10.34 7.55 17.30
CA ARG A 62 -8.94 7.23 17.11
C ARG A 62 -8.76 6.07 16.12
N THR A 63 -9.47 4.97 16.34
CA THR A 63 -9.45 3.80 15.45
C THR A 63 -9.90 4.16 14.03
N ALA A 64 -10.96 4.95 13.88
CA ALA A 64 -11.39 5.49 12.58
C ALA A 64 -10.28 6.31 11.89
N ALA A 65 -9.55 7.14 12.64
CA ALA A 65 -8.45 7.94 12.10
C ALA A 65 -7.26 7.07 11.67
N ASP A 66 -6.99 5.98 12.38
CA ASP A 66 -5.95 5.02 12.04
C ASP A 66 -6.30 4.23 10.77
N VAL A 67 -7.56 3.75 10.64
CA VAL A 67 -8.08 3.16 9.40
C VAL A 67 -7.91 4.12 8.23
N ALA A 68 -8.39 5.36 8.36
CA ALA A 68 -8.30 6.36 7.29
C ALA A 68 -6.84 6.67 6.89
N ARG A 69 -5.90 6.62 7.83
CA ARG A 69 -4.47 6.80 7.55
C ARG A 69 -3.91 5.61 6.78
N ALA A 70 -4.19 4.38 7.22
CA ALA A 70 -3.74 3.17 6.55
C ALA A 70 -4.30 3.08 5.12
N GLU A 71 -5.56 3.44 4.90
CA GLU A 71 -6.16 3.49 3.56
C GLU A 71 -5.46 4.49 2.62
N ARG A 72 -5.11 5.69 3.12
CA ARG A 72 -4.34 6.66 2.33
C ARG A 72 -2.94 6.15 1.98
N ASN A 73 -2.27 5.49 2.92
CA ASN A 73 -0.95 4.88 2.68
C ASN A 73 -1.04 3.78 1.62
N LEU A 74 -2.06 2.92 1.71
CA LEU A 74 -2.29 1.85 0.75
C LEU A 74 -2.59 2.40 -0.65
N ALA A 75 -3.41 3.46 -0.74
CA ALA A 75 -3.69 4.13 -2.01
C ALA A 75 -2.42 4.74 -2.63
N ALA A 76 -1.59 5.40 -1.83
CA ALA A 76 -0.32 5.97 -2.30
C ALA A 76 0.65 4.89 -2.79
N LEU A 77 0.74 3.76 -2.07
CA LEU A 77 1.58 2.63 -2.45
C LEU A 77 1.12 1.98 -3.77
N ARG A 78 -0.19 1.79 -3.94
CA ARG A 78 -0.77 1.28 -5.20
C ARG A 78 -0.48 2.20 -6.38
N ALA A 79 -0.64 3.50 -6.19
CA ALA A 79 -0.34 4.48 -7.24
C ALA A 79 1.15 4.44 -7.66
N GLU A 80 2.05 4.18 -6.71
CA GLU A 80 3.48 4.03 -6.98
C GLU A 80 3.79 2.73 -7.73
N ILE A 81 3.17 1.61 -7.34
CA ILE A 81 3.25 0.33 -8.06
C ILE A 81 2.84 0.53 -9.51
N ASP A 82 1.65 1.09 -9.75
CA ASP A 82 1.11 1.38 -11.08
C ASP A 82 2.07 2.23 -11.94
N ARG A 83 2.67 3.26 -11.32
CA ARG A 83 3.62 4.15 -12.00
C ARG A 83 4.87 3.38 -12.44
N LEU A 84 5.42 2.53 -11.57
CA LEU A 84 6.60 1.74 -11.87
C LEU A 84 6.31 0.62 -12.88
N GLU A 85 5.12 0.03 -12.85
CA GLU A 85 4.66 -0.94 -13.84
C GLU A 85 4.57 -0.31 -15.23
N ARG A 86 3.90 0.85 -15.37
CA ARG A 86 3.85 1.60 -16.63
C ARG A 86 5.24 1.94 -17.14
N ARG A 87 6.14 2.36 -16.24
CA ARG A 87 7.54 2.64 -16.58
C ARG A 87 8.29 1.39 -17.06
N ARG A 88 8.04 0.24 -16.43
CA ARG A 88 8.67 -1.04 -16.81
C ARG A 88 8.14 -1.52 -18.16
N ALA A 89 6.84 -1.45 -18.40
CA ALA A 89 6.20 -1.78 -19.67
C ALA A 89 6.80 -0.96 -20.82
N GLY A 90 6.85 0.37 -20.68
CA GLY A 90 7.46 1.24 -21.70
C GLY A 90 8.97 1.05 -21.92
N LEU A 91 9.68 0.35 -21.02
CA LEU A 91 11.07 -0.08 -21.26
C LEU A 91 11.15 -1.43 -21.95
N LEU A 92 10.20 -2.34 -21.68
CA LEU A 92 10.09 -3.64 -22.36
C LEU A 92 9.76 -3.44 -23.84
N ASP A 93 8.89 -2.49 -24.18
CA ASP A 93 8.54 -2.15 -25.57
C ASP A 93 9.72 -1.62 -26.40
N ARG A 94 10.87 -1.34 -25.76
CA ARG A 94 12.07 -0.75 -26.38
C ARG A 94 13.21 -1.75 -26.58
N ILE A 95 13.02 -3.03 -26.25
CA ILE A 95 14.03 -4.10 -26.32
C ILE A 95 13.70 -5.07 -27.45
#